data_AF-A0A8T6E6K8-F1
#
_entry.id   AF-A0A8T6E6K8-F1
#
_cell.length_a   1.000
_cell.length_b   1.000
_cell.length_c   1.000
_cell.angle_alpha   90.00
_cell.angle_beta   90.00
_cell.angle_gamma   90.00
#
_symmetry.space_group_name_H-M   'P 1'
#
loop_
_entity.id
_entity.type
_entity.pdbx_description
1 polymer ?
#
loop_
_entity_poly.entity_id
_entity_poly.type
_entity_poly.pdbx_seq_one_letter_code
_entity_poly.pdbx_strand_id
1 'polypeptide(L)'
;MASEETTEREGEQALLANLRELIDEAGHGGAAQQLGVDRKTLWRALDSGRLTPRVRQALERRGANPEAAPRRSRLDAIEHRTELLDKDVAALAEAIEALRDKFRRLADLQAEALLAWERRLSAVESRQAARTAAEPRGAGRDGGAESRAGHPEVVTLESVQDEELDYAGAMPLVAEWRRQRIAHLDEGARRVERARALVRMLELELVLVGEHELTLPPSTYPWDESRRRDELRRVRFALVSARWELAQALLWRWVRLAFTLGRWRR
;
A
#
# COMPACT_ATOMS: atom_id res chain seq x y z
N MET A 1 52.83 -4.33 -45.79
CA MET A 1 52.92 -2.92 -45.33
C MET A 1 51.57 -2.21 -45.30
N ALA A 2 50.61 -2.45 -46.20
CA ALA A 2 49.29 -1.79 -46.13
C ALA A 2 48.38 -2.27 -44.97
N SER A 3 48.54 -3.52 -44.50
CA SER A 3 47.68 -4.11 -43.45
C SER A 3 48.06 -3.73 -42.02
N GLU A 4 49.27 -3.21 -41.79
CA GLU A 4 49.73 -2.74 -40.47
C GLU A 4 49.25 -1.30 -40.20
N GLU A 5 49.19 -0.44 -41.23
CA GLU A 5 48.67 0.92 -41.06
C GLU A 5 47.16 0.97 -40.76
N THR A 6 46.39 -0.01 -41.23
CA THR A 6 44.93 -0.07 -40.96
C THR A 6 44.64 -0.47 -39.52
N THR A 7 45.37 -1.44 -38.98
CA THR A 7 45.19 -1.92 -37.59
C THR A 7 45.66 -0.89 -36.56
N GLU A 8 46.73 -0.13 -36.85
CA GLU A 8 47.17 0.98 -36.00
C GLU A 8 46.15 2.13 -35.97
N ARG A 9 45.52 2.46 -37.10
CA ARG A 9 44.48 3.50 -37.17
C ARG A 9 43.21 3.10 -36.44
N GLU A 10 42.78 1.85 -36.54
CA GLU A 10 41.63 1.32 -35.80
C GLU A 10 41.88 1.30 -34.28
N GLY A 11 43.09 0.90 -33.86
CA GLY A 11 43.51 0.94 -32.46
C GLY A 11 43.53 2.36 -31.88
N GLU A 12 44.03 3.34 -32.65
CA GLU A 12 44.04 4.74 -32.21
C GLU A 12 42.62 5.33 -32.10
N GLN A 13 41.71 4.98 -33.01
CA GLN A 13 40.30 5.40 -32.93
C GLN A 13 39.58 4.83 -31.71
N ALA A 14 39.81 3.55 -31.38
CA ALA A 14 39.24 2.93 -30.19
C ALA A 14 39.72 3.61 -28.90
N LEU A 15 41.01 3.97 -28.83
CA LEU A 15 41.57 4.69 -27.69
C LEU A 15 41.04 6.13 -27.58
N LEU A 16 40.78 6.81 -28.70
CA LEU A 16 40.13 8.12 -28.72
C LEU A 16 38.68 8.06 -28.22
N ALA A 17 37.94 7.02 -28.59
CA ALA A 17 36.58 6.80 -28.09
C ALA A 17 36.57 6.60 -26.57
N ASN A 18 37.50 5.78 -26.05
CA ASN A 18 37.68 5.55 -24.61
C ASN A 18 38.07 6.84 -23.86
N LEU A 19 38.90 7.68 -24.47
CA LEU A 19 39.24 9.00 -23.92
C LEU A 19 38.02 9.93 -23.82
N ARG A 20 37.13 9.93 -24.82
CA ARG A 20 35.92 10.78 -24.82
C ARG A 20 34.94 10.35 -23.73
N GLU A 21 34.69 9.04 -23.63
CA GLU A 21 33.84 8.49 -22.58
C GLU A 21 34.37 8.80 -21.17
N LEU A 22 35.69 8.68 -20.97
CA LEU A 22 36.31 9.03 -19.71
C LEU A 22 36.07 10.50 -19.31
N ILE A 23 36.03 11.38 -20.31
CA ILE A 23 35.77 12.80 -20.11
C ILE A 23 34.29 13.05 -19.82
N ASP A 24 33.39 12.29 -20.44
CA ASP A 24 31.95 12.39 -20.17
C ASP A 24 31.63 11.94 -18.72
N GLU A 25 32.30 10.90 -18.23
CA GLU A 25 32.12 10.38 -16.85
C GLU A 25 32.71 11.29 -15.77
N ALA A 26 33.96 11.75 -15.94
CA ALA A 26 34.73 12.39 -14.87
C ALA A 26 34.98 13.90 -15.10
N GLY A 27 34.52 14.42 -16.23
CA GLY A 27 34.89 15.75 -16.72
C GLY A 27 36.37 15.82 -17.14
N HIS A 28 36.72 16.88 -17.88
CA HIS A 28 38.08 17.09 -18.39
C HIS A 28 39.16 17.11 -17.30
N GLY A 29 38.85 17.64 -16.12
CA GLY A 29 39.79 17.69 -14.99
C GLY A 29 40.00 16.33 -14.34
N GLY A 30 38.91 15.57 -14.12
CA GLY A 30 38.97 14.24 -13.53
C GLY A 30 39.65 13.23 -14.46
N ALA A 31 39.38 13.30 -15.77
CA ALA A 31 40.03 12.46 -16.77
C ALA A 31 41.56 12.69 -16.81
N ALA A 32 42.00 13.94 -16.76
CA ALA A 32 43.42 14.31 -16.73
C ALA A 32 44.12 13.76 -15.46
N GLN A 33 43.48 13.90 -14.31
CA GLN A 33 43.99 13.38 -13.04
C GLN A 33 44.07 11.85 -13.04
N GLN A 34 43.05 11.15 -13.55
CA GLN A 34 43.03 9.69 -13.62
C GLN A 34 44.06 9.11 -14.60
N LEU A 35 44.39 9.84 -15.66
CA LEU A 35 45.43 9.45 -16.63
C LEU A 35 46.83 9.94 -16.24
N GLY A 36 46.96 10.75 -15.19
CA GLY A 36 48.24 11.32 -14.76
C GLY A 36 48.86 12.29 -15.78
N VAL A 37 48.03 12.96 -16.57
CA VAL A 37 48.44 13.92 -17.61
C VAL A 37 47.90 15.31 -17.33
N ASP A 38 48.55 16.34 -17.88
CA ASP A 38 48.05 17.70 -17.77
C ASP A 38 46.77 17.90 -18.60
N ARG A 39 45.85 18.72 -18.08
CA ARG A 39 44.55 19.02 -18.72
C ARG A 39 44.74 19.63 -20.10
N LYS A 40 45.80 20.42 -20.31
CA LYS A 40 46.14 21.01 -21.61
C LYS A 40 46.58 19.96 -22.63
N THR A 41 47.26 18.90 -22.20
CA THR A 41 47.67 17.78 -23.05
C THR A 41 46.46 16.98 -23.52
N LEU A 42 45.49 16.77 -22.63
CA LEU A 42 44.24 16.08 -22.92
C LEU A 42 43.36 16.87 -23.91
N TRP A 43 43.25 18.19 -23.70
CA TRP A 43 42.52 19.08 -24.60
C TRP A 43 43.14 19.13 -26.01
N ARG A 44 44.48 19.21 -26.11
CA ARG A 44 45.18 19.16 -27.41
C ARG A 44 45.00 17.83 -28.14
N ALA A 45 44.90 16.72 -27.42
CA ALA A 45 44.66 15.41 -28.03
C ALA A 45 43.24 15.30 -28.61
N LEU A 46 42.24 15.91 -27.95
CA LEU A 46 40.88 15.98 -28.48
C LEU A 46 40.76 16.93 -29.67
N ASP A 47 41.36 18.12 -29.57
CA ASP A 47 41.30 19.17 -30.59
C ASP A 47 42.01 18.75 -31.89
N SER A 48 43.16 18.09 -31.76
CA SER A 48 43.90 17.56 -32.91
C SER A 48 43.35 16.22 -33.45
N GLY A 49 42.43 15.59 -32.73
CA GLY A 49 41.92 14.25 -33.05
C GLY A 49 43.00 13.16 -33.07
N ARG A 50 44.16 13.39 -32.44
CA ARG A 50 45.29 12.45 -32.40
C ARG A 50 45.79 12.29 -30.96
N LEU A 51 46.10 11.05 -30.58
CA LEU A 51 46.58 10.79 -29.23
C LEU A 51 48.06 11.13 -29.13
N THR A 52 48.42 11.96 -28.14
CA THR A 52 49.84 12.11 -27.79
C THR A 52 50.37 10.78 -27.22
N PRO A 53 51.66 10.45 -27.42
CA PRO A 53 52.22 9.18 -26.94
C PRO A 53 52.00 8.92 -25.44
N ARG A 54 52.03 9.98 -24.63
CA ARG A 54 51.77 9.89 -23.18
C ARG A 54 50.32 9.53 -22.86
N VAL A 55 49.36 10.10 -23.59
CA VAL A 55 47.92 9.80 -23.39
C VAL A 55 47.59 8.40 -23.91
N ARG A 56 48.17 8.00 -25.05
CA ARG A 56 48.03 6.66 -25.60
C ARG A 56 48.50 5.59 -24.60
N GLN A 57 49.71 5.74 -24.08
CA GLN A 57 50.28 4.80 -23.10
C GLN A 57 49.48 4.77 -21.79
N ALA A 58 48.95 5.91 -21.33
CA ALA A 58 48.11 5.97 -20.14
C ALA A 58 46.76 5.24 -20.34
N LEU A 59 46.15 5.39 -21.52
CA LEU A 59 44.91 4.70 -21.89
C LEU A 59 45.11 3.19 -22.07
N GLU A 60 46.22 2.78 -22.70
CA GLU A 60 46.57 1.35 -22.84
C GLU A 60 46.79 0.69 -21.47
N ARG A 61 47.51 1.36 -20.55
CA ARG A 61 47.70 0.88 -19.17
C ARG A 61 46.38 0.78 -18.40
N ARG A 62 45.42 1.67 -18.67
CA ARG A 62 44.08 1.64 -18.07
C ARG A 62 43.22 0.53 -18.66
N GLY A 63 43.27 0.33 -19.98
CA GLY A 63 42.55 -0.74 -20.67
C GLY A 63 43.03 -2.15 -20.28
N ALA A 64 44.31 -2.28 -19.91
CA ALA A 64 44.87 -3.49 -19.34
C ALA A 64 44.51 -3.72 -17.85
N ASN A 65 43.81 -2.79 -17.21
CA ASN A 65 43.46 -2.86 -15.79
C ASN A 65 42.06 -3.47 -15.59
N PRO A 66 41.92 -4.68 -15.02
CA PRO A 66 40.66 -5.44 -14.98
C PRO A 66 39.54 -4.84 -14.11
N GLU A 67 39.80 -3.74 -13.39
CA GLU A 67 38.82 -3.08 -12.51
C GLU A 67 37.87 -2.10 -13.23
N ALA A 68 38.15 -1.71 -14.49
CA ALA A 68 37.30 -0.79 -15.25
C ALA A 68 36.09 -1.47 -15.93
N ALA A 69 36.25 -2.71 -16.41
CA ALA A 69 35.17 -3.52 -17.00
C ALA A 69 33.96 -3.79 -16.07
N PRO A 70 34.11 -4.07 -14.75
CA PRO A 70 32.96 -4.36 -13.89
C PRO A 70 32.08 -3.14 -13.56
N ARG A 71 32.49 -1.90 -13.87
CA ARG A 71 31.67 -0.70 -13.60
C ARG A 71 30.58 -0.47 -14.64
N ARG A 72 30.86 -0.73 -15.93
CA ARG A 72 29.87 -0.66 -17.03
C ARG A 72 28.77 -1.71 -16.88
N SER A 73 29.13 -2.98 -16.67
CA SER A 73 28.14 -4.05 -16.44
C SER A 73 27.24 -3.79 -15.23
N ARG A 74 27.74 -3.08 -14.21
CA ARG A 74 26.96 -2.71 -13.03
C ARG A 74 26.03 -1.54 -13.28
N LEU A 75 26.40 -0.58 -14.14
CA LEU A 75 25.53 0.52 -14.56
C LEU A 75 24.41 0.02 -15.48
N ASP A 76 24.73 -0.81 -16.48
CA ASP A 76 23.74 -1.41 -17.38
C ASP A 76 22.71 -2.26 -16.60
N ALA A 77 23.17 -2.99 -15.59
CA ALA A 77 22.29 -3.77 -14.71
C ALA A 77 21.39 -2.90 -13.81
N ILE A 78 21.86 -1.70 -13.43
CA ILE A 78 21.05 -0.74 -12.67
C ILE A 78 20.02 -0.09 -13.59
N GLU A 79 20.42 0.31 -14.79
CA GLU A 79 19.57 0.97 -15.79
C GLU A 79 18.43 0.04 -16.26
N HIS A 80 18.76 -1.22 -16.55
CA HIS A 80 17.74 -2.22 -16.87
C HIS A 80 16.78 -2.49 -15.71
N ARG A 81 17.28 -2.45 -14.46
CA ARG A 81 16.44 -2.62 -13.27
C ARG A 81 15.52 -1.42 -13.03
N THR A 82 15.97 -0.21 -13.34
CA THR A 82 15.13 1.00 -13.27
C THR A 82 14.03 0.97 -14.34
N GLU A 83 14.34 0.54 -15.57
CA GLU A 83 13.32 0.40 -16.62
C GLU A 83 12.24 -0.62 -16.27
N LEU A 84 12.61 -1.74 -15.65
CA LEU A 84 11.65 -2.74 -15.18
C LEU A 84 10.77 -2.18 -14.05
N LEU A 85 11.35 -1.45 -13.11
CA LEU A 85 10.61 -0.80 -12.03
C LEU A 85 9.64 0.26 -12.55
N ASP A 86 10.03 1.06 -13.54
CA ASP A 86 9.15 2.06 -14.14
C ASP A 86 7.96 1.41 -14.87
N LYS A 87 8.20 0.29 -15.55
CA LYS A 87 7.13 -0.53 -16.16
C LYS A 87 6.18 -1.11 -15.10
N ASP A 88 6.72 -1.63 -14.01
CA ASP A 88 5.93 -2.17 -12.90
C ASP A 88 5.09 -1.07 -12.23
N VAL A 89 5.66 0.11 -12.02
CA VAL A 89 4.96 1.28 -11.45
C VAL A 89 3.84 1.76 -12.38
N ALA A 90 4.08 1.82 -13.69
CA ALA A 90 3.06 2.16 -14.68
C ALA A 90 1.91 1.14 -14.67
N ALA A 91 2.22 -0.16 -14.65
CA ALA A 91 1.22 -1.22 -14.57
C ALA A 91 0.42 -1.16 -13.25
N LEU A 92 1.06 -0.81 -12.13
CA LEU A 92 0.40 -0.62 -10.84
C LEU A 92 -0.54 0.59 -10.86
N ALA A 93 -0.14 1.68 -11.51
CA ALA A 93 -0.98 2.87 -11.68
C ALA A 93 -2.23 2.55 -12.52
N GLU A 94 -2.08 1.82 -13.62
CA GLU A 94 -3.21 1.34 -14.42
C GLU A 94 -4.13 0.41 -13.63
N ALA A 95 -3.58 -0.52 -12.85
CA ALA A 95 -4.36 -1.41 -12.00
C ALA A 95 -5.15 -0.65 -10.93
N ILE A 96 -4.58 0.40 -10.35
CA ILE A 96 -5.26 1.26 -9.37
C ILE A 96 -6.41 2.04 -10.01
N GLU A 97 -6.20 2.63 -11.20
CA GLU A 97 -7.27 3.35 -11.91
C GLU A 97 -8.39 2.40 -12.35
N ALA A 98 -8.04 1.20 -12.85
CA ALA A 98 -9.04 0.17 -13.16
C ALA A 98 -9.83 -0.26 -11.91
N LEU A 99 -9.20 -0.32 -10.74
CA LEU A 99 -9.88 -0.61 -9.48
C LEU A 99 -10.79 0.54 -9.05
N ARG A 100 -10.34 1.79 -9.18
CA ARG A 100 -11.15 2.99 -8.91
C ARG A 100 -12.40 3.03 -9.76
N ASP A 101 -12.29 2.72 -11.05
CA ASP A 101 -13.44 2.71 -11.95
C ASP A 101 -14.41 1.58 -11.61
N LYS A 102 -13.92 0.41 -11.18
CA LYS A 102 -14.80 -0.64 -10.63
C LYS A 102 -15.54 -0.18 -9.38
N PHE A 103 -14.86 0.53 -8.47
CA PHE A 103 -15.50 1.09 -7.28
C PHE A 103 -16.55 2.15 -7.62
N ARG A 104 -16.27 3.04 -8.59
CA ARG A 104 -17.27 4.01 -9.08
C ARG A 104 -18.51 3.30 -9.62
N ARG A 105 -18.34 2.31 -10.50
CA ARG A 105 -19.46 1.52 -11.04
C ARG A 105 -20.25 0.81 -9.95
N LEU A 106 -19.58 0.26 -8.94
CA LEU A 106 -20.25 -0.36 -7.80
C LEU A 106 -21.01 0.67 -6.95
N ALA A 107 -20.45 1.86 -6.76
CA ALA A 107 -21.11 2.96 -6.07
C ALA A 107 -22.36 3.44 -6.83
N ASP A 108 -22.28 3.57 -8.16
CA ASP A 108 -23.40 3.95 -9.01
C ASP A 108 -24.52 2.89 -8.94
N LEU A 109 -24.18 1.60 -9.03
CA LEU A 109 -25.14 0.50 -8.88
C LEU A 109 -25.76 0.45 -7.48
N GLN A 110 -24.99 0.78 -6.43
CA GLN A 110 -25.52 0.88 -5.07
C GLN A 110 -26.45 2.09 -4.92
N ALA A 111 -26.14 3.23 -5.52
CA ALA A 111 -26.98 4.41 -5.51
C ALA A 111 -28.32 4.14 -6.23
N GLU A 112 -28.29 3.48 -7.39
CA GLU A 112 -29.50 3.06 -8.09
C GLU A 112 -30.34 2.06 -7.27
N ALA A 113 -29.69 1.10 -6.62
CA ALA A 113 -30.37 0.15 -5.74
C ALA A 113 -31.04 0.87 -4.56
N LEU A 114 -30.33 1.80 -3.89
CA LEU A 114 -30.85 2.60 -2.79
C LEU A 114 -32.07 3.44 -3.23
N LEU A 115 -31.99 4.10 -4.40
CA LEU A 115 -33.12 4.83 -4.96
C LEU A 115 -34.33 3.92 -5.27
N ALA A 116 -34.08 2.71 -5.77
CA ALA A 116 -35.15 1.74 -5.99
C ALA A 116 -35.79 1.26 -4.68
N TRP A 117 -34.99 1.10 -3.62
CA TRP A 117 -35.47 0.78 -2.27
C TRP A 117 -36.25 1.94 -1.65
N GLU A 118 -35.77 3.18 -1.73
CA GLU A 118 -36.49 4.37 -1.25
C GLU A 118 -37.86 4.51 -1.93
N ARG A 119 -37.95 4.27 -3.24
CA ARG A 119 -39.22 4.28 -3.97
C ARG A 119 -40.18 3.20 -3.46
N ARG A 120 -39.68 2.00 -3.17
CA ARG A 120 -40.48 0.91 -2.60
C ARG A 120 -40.92 1.22 -1.18
N LEU A 121 -40.04 1.78 -0.37
CA LEU A 121 -40.33 2.17 1.01
C LEU A 121 -41.43 3.25 1.01
N SER A 122 -41.29 4.28 0.19
CA SER A 122 -42.29 5.34 0.01
C SER A 122 -43.65 4.79 -0.46
N ALA A 123 -43.66 3.79 -1.35
CA ALA A 123 -44.89 3.13 -1.78
C ALA A 123 -45.55 2.31 -0.66
N VAL A 124 -44.76 1.68 0.22
CA VAL A 124 -45.25 0.93 1.39
C VAL A 124 -45.76 1.89 2.46
N GLU A 125 -45.02 2.97 2.76
CA GLU A 125 -45.41 4.01 3.72
C GLU A 125 -46.69 4.72 3.28
N SER A 126 -46.86 5.00 1.98
CA SER A 126 -48.09 5.57 1.43
C SER A 126 -49.30 4.63 1.63
N ARG A 127 -49.11 3.32 1.50
CA ARG A 127 -50.15 2.31 1.77
C ARG A 127 -50.42 2.14 3.26
N GLN A 128 -49.40 2.29 4.10
CA GLN A 128 -49.52 2.19 5.55
C GLN A 128 -50.19 3.42 6.13
N ALA A 129 -49.87 4.62 5.64
CA ALA A 129 -50.56 5.87 5.96
C ALA A 129 -52.06 5.80 5.65
N ALA A 130 -52.43 5.19 4.52
CA ALA A 130 -53.83 4.92 4.17
C ALA A 130 -54.52 3.90 5.11
N ARG A 131 -53.75 2.99 5.73
CA ARG A 131 -54.25 2.02 6.74
C ARG A 131 -54.33 2.60 8.16
N THR A 132 -53.37 3.42 8.57
CA THR A 132 -53.33 4.05 9.90
C THR A 132 -54.33 5.20 10.08
N ALA A 133 -54.96 5.69 9.02
CA ALA A 133 -56.11 6.60 9.13
C ALA A 133 -57.36 5.91 9.74
N ALA A 134 -57.33 4.59 9.96
CA ALA A 134 -58.46 3.80 10.46
C ALA A 134 -58.36 3.34 11.93
N GLU A 135 -57.28 3.62 12.68
CA GLU A 135 -57.18 3.18 14.10
C GLU A 135 -56.51 4.22 15.03
N PRO A 136 -56.97 4.35 16.29
CA PRO A 136 -56.49 5.37 17.22
C PRO A 136 -55.19 4.96 17.95
N ARG A 137 -54.30 5.95 18.11
CA ARG A 137 -52.98 5.84 18.74
C ARG A 137 -53.06 5.77 20.27
N GLY A 138 -52.38 4.79 20.86
CA GLY A 138 -51.94 4.79 22.26
C GLY A 138 -50.48 5.23 22.38
N ALA A 139 -50.21 6.08 23.37
CA ALA A 139 -48.95 6.78 23.63
C ALA A 139 -47.93 5.93 24.43
N GLY A 140 -46.65 6.30 24.34
CA GLY A 140 -45.61 5.85 25.28
C GLY A 140 -44.19 6.19 24.80
N ARG A 141 -43.56 7.18 25.45
CA ARG A 141 -42.18 7.62 25.26
C ARG A 141 -41.37 7.22 26.50
N ASP A 142 -40.04 7.22 26.33
CA ASP A 142 -38.95 7.10 27.34
C ASP A 142 -38.59 5.65 27.69
N GLY A 143 -37.35 5.18 27.79
CA GLY A 143 -36.03 5.80 27.76
C GLY A 143 -35.10 5.01 28.68
N GLY A 144 -34.13 4.27 28.13
CA GLY A 144 -32.96 3.75 28.87
C GLY A 144 -33.15 2.43 29.65
N ALA A 145 -32.23 1.49 29.41
CA ALA A 145 -31.84 0.36 30.27
C ALA A 145 -32.64 -0.96 30.30
N GLU A 146 -33.81 -1.12 29.64
CA GLU A 146 -34.62 -2.36 29.80
C GLU A 146 -34.76 -3.30 28.59
N SER A 147 -34.01 -3.14 27.49
CA SER A 147 -34.28 -3.93 26.27
C SER A 147 -33.52 -5.26 26.13
N ARG A 148 -32.95 -5.85 27.19
CA ARG A 148 -32.34 -7.21 27.09
C ARG A 148 -33.38 -8.32 27.22
N ALA A 149 -34.52 -8.06 27.88
CA ALA A 149 -35.52 -9.08 28.21
C ALA A 149 -36.23 -9.74 27.01
N GLY A 150 -35.85 -9.43 25.75
CA GLY A 150 -36.46 -10.03 24.56
C GLY A 150 -35.51 -10.42 23.42
N HIS A 151 -34.19 -10.14 23.50
CA HIS A 151 -33.30 -10.27 22.34
C HIS A 151 -31.92 -10.88 22.70
N PRO A 152 -31.83 -12.21 22.94
CA PRO A 152 -30.57 -12.89 23.26
C PRO A 152 -29.54 -12.85 22.11
N GLU A 153 -30.00 -12.56 20.90
CA GLU A 153 -29.16 -12.42 19.70
C GLU A 153 -28.34 -11.11 19.68
N VAL A 154 -28.58 -10.17 20.59
CA VAL A 154 -27.89 -8.86 20.62
C VAL A 154 -26.71 -8.89 21.59
N VAL A 155 -25.51 -8.60 21.08
CA VAL A 155 -24.28 -8.51 21.87
C VAL A 155 -24.20 -7.17 22.58
N THR A 156 -23.90 -7.20 23.88
CA THR A 156 -23.64 -6.01 24.70
C THR A 156 -22.15 -5.66 24.73
N LEU A 157 -21.82 -4.40 25.00
CA LEU A 157 -20.43 -3.94 25.11
C LEU A 157 -19.75 -4.41 26.40
N GLU A 158 -20.51 -4.49 27.49
CA GLU A 158 -20.05 -4.94 28.80
C GLU A 158 -20.60 -6.32 29.11
N SER A 159 -19.87 -7.09 29.92
CA SER A 159 -20.34 -8.40 30.38
C SER A 159 -21.48 -8.22 31.39
N VAL A 160 -22.64 -8.78 31.09
CA VAL A 160 -23.80 -8.87 31.98
C VAL A 160 -23.84 -10.24 32.68
N GLN A 161 -24.66 -10.38 33.72
CA GLN A 161 -24.98 -11.69 34.30
C GLN A 161 -25.72 -12.57 33.27
N ASP A 162 -25.44 -13.88 33.29
CA ASP A 162 -26.10 -14.92 32.48
C ASP A 162 -25.87 -14.90 30.95
N GLU A 163 -24.91 -14.11 30.43
CA GLU A 163 -24.56 -14.08 28.99
C GLU A 163 -24.03 -15.40 28.42
N GLU A 164 -23.47 -16.24 29.28
CA GLU A 164 -22.93 -17.55 28.90
C GLU A 164 -24.03 -18.48 28.36
N LEU A 165 -25.27 -18.30 28.84
CA LEU A 165 -26.44 -19.04 28.37
C LEU A 165 -26.96 -18.46 27.05
N ASP A 166 -26.93 -17.14 26.89
CA ASP A 166 -27.45 -16.44 25.70
C ASP A 166 -26.57 -16.65 24.47
N TYR A 167 -25.25 -16.53 24.62
CA TYR A 167 -24.30 -16.61 23.50
C TYR A 167 -23.71 -18.01 23.30
N ALA A 168 -23.92 -18.93 24.25
CA ALA A 168 -23.50 -20.32 24.22
C ALA A 168 -22.05 -20.48 23.66
N GLY A 169 -21.90 -21.25 22.56
CA GLY A 169 -20.60 -21.51 21.93
C GLY A 169 -19.88 -20.27 21.36
N ALA A 170 -20.58 -19.15 21.19
CA ALA A 170 -20.01 -17.89 20.70
C ALA A 170 -19.36 -17.05 21.82
N MET A 171 -19.60 -17.37 23.10
CA MET A 171 -19.15 -16.55 24.23
C MET A 171 -17.64 -16.26 24.24
N PRO A 172 -16.74 -17.23 23.96
CA PRO A 172 -15.30 -16.94 23.87
C PRO A 172 -14.96 -15.90 22.79
N LEU A 173 -15.68 -15.94 21.67
CA LEU A 173 -15.50 -15.01 20.54
C LEU A 173 -16.02 -13.61 20.89
N VAL A 174 -17.17 -13.52 21.57
CA VAL A 174 -17.72 -12.25 22.08
C VAL A 174 -16.76 -11.60 23.07
N ALA A 175 -16.23 -12.37 24.02
CA ALA A 175 -15.24 -11.88 24.99
C ALA A 175 -13.95 -11.41 24.30
N GLU A 176 -13.47 -12.14 23.29
CA GLU A 176 -12.33 -11.70 22.49
C GLU A 176 -12.63 -10.41 21.72
N TRP A 177 -13.80 -10.31 21.07
CA TRP A 177 -14.21 -9.14 20.31
C TRP A 177 -14.25 -7.89 21.20
N ARG A 178 -14.82 -7.98 22.40
CA ARG A 178 -14.81 -6.89 23.40
C ARG A 178 -13.40 -6.44 23.76
N ARG A 179 -12.48 -7.39 24.01
CA ARG A 179 -11.07 -7.07 24.29
C ARG A 179 -10.40 -6.34 23.13
N GLN A 180 -10.62 -6.79 21.90
CA GLN A 180 -10.05 -6.13 20.72
C GLN A 180 -10.63 -4.74 20.50
N ARG A 181 -11.94 -4.55 20.76
CA ARG A 181 -12.57 -3.25 20.71
C ARG A 181 -11.96 -2.27 21.71
N ILE A 182 -11.73 -2.69 22.95
CA ILE A 182 -11.04 -1.88 23.96
C ILE A 182 -9.62 -1.53 23.49
N ALA A 183 -8.85 -2.52 23.02
CA ALA A 183 -7.48 -2.30 22.54
C ALA A 183 -7.40 -1.39 21.30
N HIS A 184 -8.43 -1.40 20.44
CA HIS A 184 -8.52 -0.51 19.29
C HIS A 184 -8.80 0.95 19.71
N LEU A 185 -9.69 1.13 20.69
CA LEU A 185 -10.10 2.43 21.20
C LEU A 185 -9.10 3.05 22.20
N ASP A 186 -8.12 2.28 22.68
CA ASP A 186 -7.06 2.79 23.55
C ASP A 186 -6.16 3.81 22.83
N GLU A 187 -6.39 5.09 23.12
CA GLU A 187 -5.63 6.21 22.55
C GLU A 187 -4.14 6.17 22.91
N GLY A 188 -3.77 5.50 24.01
CA GLY A 188 -2.39 5.32 24.45
C GLY A 188 -1.63 4.25 23.67
N ALA A 189 -2.33 3.36 22.96
CA ALA A 189 -1.72 2.26 22.23
C ALA A 189 -1.00 2.70 20.95
N ARG A 190 0.09 2.00 20.60
CA ARG A 190 0.86 2.30 19.39
C ARG A 190 -0.02 2.08 18.16
N ARG A 191 0.20 2.87 17.10
CA ARG A 191 -0.58 2.78 15.84
C ARG A 191 -0.68 1.35 15.28
N VAL A 192 0.40 0.57 15.38
CA VAL A 192 0.43 -0.83 14.93
C VAL A 192 -0.46 -1.73 15.80
N GLU A 193 -0.49 -1.52 17.12
CA GLU A 193 -1.31 -2.31 18.05
C GLU A 193 -2.79 -2.01 17.82
N ARG A 194 -3.16 -0.73 17.68
CA ARG A 194 -4.53 -0.32 17.31
C ARG A 194 -4.99 -0.89 15.98
N ALA A 195 -4.12 -0.90 14.97
CA ALA A 195 -4.44 -1.48 13.66
C ALA A 195 -4.60 -3.00 13.72
N ARG A 196 -3.78 -3.70 14.51
CA ARG A 196 -3.93 -5.15 14.75
C ARG A 196 -5.25 -5.46 15.46
N ALA A 197 -5.57 -4.70 16.50
CA ALA A 197 -6.80 -4.84 17.24
C ALA A 197 -8.03 -4.62 16.34
N LEU A 198 -8.00 -3.60 15.48
CA LEU A 198 -9.05 -3.35 14.49
C LEU A 198 -9.25 -4.54 13.53
N VAL A 199 -8.16 -5.07 12.96
CA VAL A 199 -8.22 -6.22 12.05
C VAL A 199 -8.82 -7.43 12.77
N ARG A 200 -8.35 -7.76 13.97
CA ARG A 200 -8.85 -8.91 14.73
C ARG A 200 -10.30 -8.73 15.16
N MET A 201 -10.68 -7.52 15.55
CA MET A 201 -12.07 -7.17 15.86
C MET A 201 -12.98 -7.45 14.66
N LEU A 202 -12.67 -6.91 13.48
CA LEU A 202 -13.46 -7.09 12.25
C LEU A 202 -13.51 -8.56 11.78
N GLU A 203 -12.44 -9.34 11.97
CA GLU A 203 -12.45 -10.79 11.72
C GLU A 203 -13.43 -11.52 12.63
N LEU A 204 -13.48 -11.16 13.92
CA LEU A 204 -14.43 -11.71 14.86
C LEU A 204 -15.87 -11.27 14.52
N GLU A 205 -16.07 -10.04 14.05
CA GLU A 205 -17.40 -9.58 13.61
C GLU A 205 -17.95 -10.43 12.46
N LEU A 206 -17.11 -10.81 11.49
CA LEU A 206 -17.55 -11.70 10.41
C LEU A 206 -18.03 -13.06 10.92
N VAL A 207 -17.36 -13.62 11.92
CA VAL A 207 -17.71 -14.92 12.50
C VAL A 207 -18.97 -14.78 13.37
N LEU A 208 -19.03 -13.77 14.23
CA LEU A 208 -20.15 -13.53 15.13
C LEU A 208 -21.45 -13.22 14.36
N VAL A 209 -21.38 -12.38 13.32
CA VAL A 209 -22.55 -12.01 12.51
C VAL A 209 -22.90 -13.11 11.50
N GLY A 210 -21.88 -13.78 10.94
CA GLY A 210 -22.06 -14.76 9.86
C GLY A 210 -22.44 -16.15 10.34
N GLU A 211 -21.67 -16.70 11.29
CA GLU A 211 -21.83 -18.07 11.78
C GLU A 211 -22.75 -18.16 12.99
N HIS A 212 -22.69 -17.15 13.88
CA HIS A 212 -23.48 -17.11 15.11
C HIS A 212 -24.72 -16.22 15.02
N GLU A 213 -24.93 -15.56 13.87
CA GLU A 213 -26.10 -14.73 13.60
C GLU A 213 -26.33 -13.59 14.61
N LEU A 214 -25.30 -13.23 15.38
CA LEU A 214 -25.37 -12.25 16.44
C LEU A 214 -25.41 -10.83 15.87
N THR A 215 -26.20 -10.00 16.53
CA THR A 215 -26.30 -8.57 16.23
C THR A 215 -25.34 -7.81 17.13
N LEU A 216 -24.43 -7.07 16.52
CA LEU A 216 -23.40 -6.35 17.23
C LEU A 216 -23.79 -4.89 17.52
N PRO A 217 -23.24 -4.28 18.59
CA PRO A 217 -23.34 -2.85 18.83
C PRO A 217 -22.88 -2.03 17.62
N PRO A 218 -23.51 -0.89 17.31
CA PRO A 218 -24.41 -0.13 18.17
C PRO A 218 -25.90 -0.54 18.10
N SER A 219 -26.24 -1.63 17.40
CA SER A 219 -27.64 -2.03 17.26
C SER A 219 -28.19 -2.61 18.56
N THR A 220 -29.39 -2.18 18.95
CA THR A 220 -30.09 -2.63 20.16
C THR A 220 -31.18 -3.66 19.88
N TYR A 221 -31.42 -3.98 18.60
CA TYR A 221 -32.43 -4.91 18.12
C TYR A 221 -31.82 -5.89 17.12
N PRO A 222 -32.32 -7.14 17.03
CA PRO A 222 -31.86 -8.12 16.06
C PRO A 222 -31.95 -7.59 14.62
N TRP A 223 -30.94 -7.89 13.81
CA TRP A 223 -30.99 -7.58 12.39
C TRP A 223 -31.86 -8.56 11.62
N ASP A 224 -32.62 -8.03 10.66
CA ASP A 224 -33.18 -8.86 9.59
C ASP A 224 -32.08 -9.38 8.65
N GLU A 225 -32.43 -10.36 7.81
CA GLU A 225 -31.47 -10.99 6.89
C GLU A 225 -30.89 -10.00 5.86
N SER A 226 -31.64 -8.95 5.49
CA SER A 226 -31.15 -7.94 4.56
C SER A 226 -30.05 -7.12 5.21
N ARG A 227 -30.30 -6.62 6.42
CA ARG A 227 -29.38 -5.80 7.19
C ARG A 227 -28.15 -6.59 7.60
N ARG A 228 -28.30 -7.87 7.96
CA ARG A 228 -27.18 -8.77 8.22
C ARG A 228 -26.27 -8.92 7.00
N ARG A 229 -26.84 -9.12 5.80
CA ARG A 229 -26.06 -9.19 4.55
C ARG A 229 -25.32 -7.89 4.26
N ASP A 230 -25.95 -6.75 4.48
CA ASP A 230 -25.31 -5.45 4.30
C ASP A 230 -24.19 -5.23 5.31
N GLU A 231 -24.38 -5.64 6.56
CA GLU A 231 -23.35 -5.53 7.58
C GLU A 231 -22.15 -6.43 7.27
N LEU A 232 -22.37 -7.70 6.88
CA LEU A 232 -21.28 -8.58 6.45
C LEU A 232 -20.49 -8.00 5.27
N ARG A 233 -21.15 -7.33 4.32
CA ARG A 233 -20.46 -6.63 3.23
C ARG A 233 -19.63 -5.47 3.78
N ARG A 234 -20.20 -4.63 4.65
CA ARG A 234 -19.51 -3.49 5.27
C ARG A 234 -18.28 -3.95 6.04
N VAL A 235 -18.41 -4.96 6.90
CA VAL A 235 -17.31 -5.52 7.68
C VAL A 235 -16.22 -6.09 6.76
N ARG A 236 -16.58 -6.80 5.67
CA ARG A 236 -15.59 -7.28 4.69
C ARG A 236 -14.79 -6.13 4.05
N PHE A 237 -15.46 -5.06 3.63
CA PHE A 237 -14.78 -3.89 3.06
C PHE A 237 -13.91 -3.16 4.10
N ALA A 238 -14.41 -3.01 5.32
CA ALA A 238 -13.66 -2.44 6.43
C ALA A 238 -12.41 -3.28 6.76
N LEU A 239 -12.50 -4.61 6.72
CA LEU A 239 -11.39 -5.50 6.99
C LEU A 239 -10.25 -5.35 5.97
N VAL A 240 -10.59 -5.20 4.68
CA VAL A 240 -9.59 -4.93 3.63
C VAL A 240 -8.86 -3.62 3.92
N SER A 241 -9.61 -2.57 4.26
CA SER A 241 -9.06 -1.25 4.59
C SER A 241 -8.17 -1.30 5.84
N ALA A 242 -8.61 -1.98 6.90
CA ALA A 242 -7.87 -2.15 8.14
C ALA A 242 -6.56 -2.94 7.94
N ARG A 243 -6.57 -3.97 7.09
CA ARG A 243 -5.35 -4.73 6.74
C ARG A 243 -4.34 -3.85 5.99
N TRP A 244 -4.82 -2.99 5.10
CA TRP A 244 -3.98 -2.00 4.43
C TRP A 244 -3.38 -1.00 5.42
N GLU A 245 -4.18 -0.48 6.35
CA GLU A 245 -3.70 0.41 7.41
C GLU A 245 -2.65 -0.25 8.30
N LEU A 246 -2.82 -1.54 8.63
CA LEU A 246 -1.82 -2.31 9.35
C LEU A 246 -0.51 -2.43 8.57
N ALA A 247 -0.59 -2.75 7.28
CA ALA A 247 0.59 -2.83 6.40
C ALA A 247 1.32 -1.48 6.35
N GLN A 248 0.59 -0.37 6.19
CA GLN A 248 1.17 0.97 6.23
C GLN A 248 1.79 1.29 7.60
N ALA A 249 1.13 0.96 8.71
CA ALA A 249 1.65 1.21 10.05
C ALA A 249 2.96 0.45 10.31
N LEU A 250 3.06 -0.79 9.82
CA LEU A 250 4.28 -1.59 9.87
C LEU A 250 5.40 -1.00 8.99
N LEU A 251 5.08 -0.59 7.76
CA LEU A 251 6.03 0.07 6.86
C LEU A 251 6.62 1.33 7.51
N TRP A 252 5.77 2.20 8.05
CA TRP A 252 6.21 3.42 8.73
C TRP A 252 7.05 3.15 9.97
N ARG A 253 6.77 2.07 10.70
CA ARG A 253 7.62 1.63 11.82
C ARG A 253 9.02 1.26 11.33
N TRP A 254 9.13 0.53 10.23
CA TRP A 254 10.43 0.17 9.63
C TRP A 254 11.19 1.40 9.12
N VAL A 255 10.51 2.30 8.42
CA VAL A 255 11.10 3.57 7.96
C VAL A 255 11.64 4.37 9.14
N ARG A 256 10.86 4.55 10.20
CA ARG A 256 11.32 5.24 11.42
C ARG A 256 12.53 4.54 12.03
N LEU A 257 12.50 3.20 12.12
CA LEU A 257 13.61 2.43 12.68
C LEU A 257 14.91 2.61 11.86
N ALA A 258 14.82 2.59 10.53
CA ALA A 258 15.94 2.83 9.62
C ALA A 258 16.51 4.26 9.78
N PHE A 259 15.64 5.28 9.87
CA PHE A 259 16.06 6.65 10.13
C PHE A 259 16.72 6.80 11.50
N THR A 260 16.20 6.14 12.54
CA THR A 260 16.81 6.20 13.88
C THR A 260 18.16 5.49 13.93
N LEU A 261 18.33 4.35 13.26
CA LEU A 261 19.61 3.62 13.22
C LEU A 261 20.66 4.34 12.36
N GLY A 262 20.28 4.97 11.26
CA GLY A 262 21.19 5.78 10.43
C GLY A 262 21.73 7.01 11.15
N ARG A 263 21.05 7.48 12.21
CA ARG A 263 21.45 8.65 13.00
C ARG A 263 22.51 8.34 14.07
N TRP A 264 22.77 7.05 14.38
CA TRP A 264 23.80 6.61 15.32
C TRP A 264 25.14 6.27 14.66
N ARG A 265 25.26 6.44 13.34
CA ARG A 265 26.47 6.12 12.57
C ARG A 265 27.23 7.35 12.04
N ARG A 266 26.95 8.53 12.60
CA ARG A 266 27.72 9.78 12.45
C ARG A 266 28.07 10.29 13.83
#